data_AF-A0A1Q7C1L9-F1
#
_entry.id   AF-A0A1Q7C1L9-F1
#
_cell.length_a   1.000
_cell.length_b   1.000
_cell.length_c   1.000
_cell.angle_alpha   90.00
_cell.angle_beta   90.00
_cell.angle_gamma   90.00
#
_symmetry.space_group_name_H-M   'P 1'
#
loop_
_entity.id
_entity.type
_entity.pdbx_description
1 polymer ?
#
loop_
_entity_poly.entity_id
_entity_poly.type
_entity_poly.pdbx_seq_one_letter_code
_entity_poly.pdbx_strand_id
1 'polypeptide(L)'
;MNRGIALLGTVLVALVAVACKDPGTDAGASATGKPRPDLPSSMVALGDSINAHNLAAAGATVHDLPGQSAAAVGHRPDYVAILIGGNDACRPGIEQMTSTADFQAQFSAALKTLHSGLPKARVLVVSIPDVYRVWEVAHGRRPAQEAWSLGVCQSLLANPTSMATGDVARRKKFRDRIDAFNKILASACKSYGPRCRYDNGAAHDFSFSLDKINALDFFHPNADGQNELAKLTYPDTFTWG
;
A
#
# COMPACT_ATOMS: atom_id res chain seq x y z
N MET A 1 28.36 -21.15 16.76
CA MET A 1 27.03 -21.03 17.39
C MET A 1 26.25 -19.98 16.61
N ASN A 2 25.29 -20.42 15.80
CA ASN A 2 24.50 -19.58 14.89
C ASN A 2 23.65 -18.58 15.66
N ARG A 3 23.77 -17.30 15.32
CA ARG A 3 22.79 -16.26 15.67
C ARG A 3 21.74 -16.23 14.57
N GLY A 4 20.58 -16.83 14.84
CA GLY A 4 19.39 -16.66 14.02
C GLY A 4 18.84 -15.25 14.21
N ILE A 5 18.94 -14.43 13.17
CA ILE A 5 18.18 -13.18 13.05
C ILE A 5 16.74 -13.60 12.74
N ALA A 6 15.83 -13.33 13.68
CA ALA A 6 14.40 -13.45 13.42
C ALA A 6 14.03 -12.42 12.35
N LEU A 7 13.61 -12.90 11.18
CA LEU A 7 12.99 -12.06 10.16
C LEU A 7 11.70 -11.48 10.75
N LEU A 8 11.73 -10.18 11.06
CA LEU A 8 10.54 -9.39 11.32
C LEU A 8 9.68 -9.34 10.06
N GLY A 9 8.39 -9.58 10.28
CA GLY A 9 7.37 -9.85 9.27
C GLY A 9 7.35 -8.88 8.09
N THR A 10 7.14 -9.48 6.93
CA THR A 10 7.09 -8.88 5.60
C THR A 10 6.16 -7.67 5.54
N VAL A 11 6.72 -6.51 5.21
CA VAL A 11 5.97 -5.30 4.82
C VAL A 11 5.31 -5.58 3.47
N LEU A 12 3.98 -5.72 3.44
CA LEU A 12 3.21 -5.74 2.19
C LEU A 12 2.73 -4.32 1.88
N VAL A 13 3.58 -3.58 1.18
CA VAL A 13 3.16 -2.46 0.35
C VAL A 13 3.12 -3.03 -1.06
N ALA A 14 1.92 -3.39 -1.51
CA ALA A 14 1.76 -4.34 -2.60
C ALA A 14 1.47 -3.68 -3.94
N LEU A 15 2.32 -4.01 -4.91
CA LEU A 15 1.93 -4.07 -6.30
C LEU A 15 1.29 -5.44 -6.55
N VAL A 16 -0.04 -5.50 -6.63
CA VAL A 16 -0.77 -6.74 -6.94
C VAL A 16 -1.14 -6.71 -8.42
N ALA A 17 -0.61 -7.66 -9.19
CA ALA A 17 -0.88 -7.84 -10.60
C ALA A 17 -1.80 -9.04 -10.81
N VAL A 18 -2.92 -8.86 -11.53
CA VAL A 18 -3.91 -9.92 -11.78
C VAL A 18 -4.17 -10.07 -13.28
N ALA A 19 -4.14 -11.30 -13.78
CA ALA A 19 -4.48 -11.67 -15.16
C ALA A 19 -5.63 -12.70 -15.19
N CYS A 20 -6.55 -12.57 -16.13
CA CYS A 20 -7.58 -13.57 -16.40
C CYS A 20 -7.01 -14.71 -17.28
N LYS A 21 -7.50 -15.95 -17.09
CA LYS A 21 -7.18 -17.06 -17.99
C LYS A 21 -8.16 -17.11 -19.17
N ASP A 22 -7.68 -17.39 -20.38
CA ASP A 22 -8.50 -17.49 -21.60
C ASP A 22 -9.68 -18.47 -21.42
N PRO A 23 -10.88 -18.16 -21.98
CA PRO A 23 -12.03 -19.05 -21.90
C PRO A 23 -11.86 -20.22 -22.87
N GLY A 24 -11.07 -21.21 -22.47
CA GLY A 24 -11.20 -22.56 -22.99
C GLY A 24 -12.55 -23.12 -22.59
N THR A 25 -13.23 -23.75 -23.55
CA THR A 25 -14.59 -24.29 -23.46
C THR A 25 -14.79 -25.23 -22.27
N ASP A 26 -15.24 -24.71 -21.13
CA ASP A 26 -15.88 -25.51 -20.09
C ASP A 26 -16.95 -24.66 -19.39
N ALA A 27 -18.18 -24.78 -19.88
CA ALA A 27 -19.36 -24.23 -19.23
C ALA A 27 -19.66 -25.06 -17.96
N GLY A 28 -19.34 -24.51 -16.78
CA GLY A 28 -19.73 -25.11 -15.51
C GLY A 28 -18.92 -24.62 -14.31
N ALA A 29 -18.93 -23.31 -14.01
CA ALA A 29 -18.30 -22.82 -12.79
C ALA A 29 -19.19 -23.11 -11.56
N SER A 30 -18.85 -24.16 -10.82
CA SER A 30 -19.33 -24.39 -9.44
C SER A 30 -18.58 -23.47 -8.47
N ALA A 31 -19.31 -22.75 -7.63
CA ALA A 31 -18.81 -21.82 -6.62
C ALA A 31 -18.16 -22.55 -5.41
N THR A 32 -17.06 -23.26 -5.62
CA THR A 32 -16.39 -24.06 -4.55
C THR A 32 -14.86 -23.99 -4.54
N GLY A 33 -14.26 -22.93 -5.11
CA GLY A 33 -12.81 -22.73 -5.02
C GLY A 33 -12.35 -22.51 -3.57
N LYS A 34 -11.35 -23.28 -3.11
CA LYS A 34 -10.68 -23.02 -1.82
C LYS A 34 -10.10 -21.59 -1.81
N PRO A 35 -10.30 -20.79 -0.75
CA PRO A 35 -9.68 -19.48 -0.63
C PRO A 35 -8.16 -19.60 -0.74
N ARG A 36 -7.55 -18.88 -1.69
CA ARG A 36 -6.09 -18.81 -1.75
C ARG A 36 -5.61 -17.77 -0.72
N PRO A 37 -4.66 -18.10 0.16
CA PRO A 37 -4.24 -17.24 1.26
C PRO A 37 -3.52 -15.96 0.81
N ASP A 38 -3.18 -15.82 -0.47
CA ASP A 38 -2.53 -14.67 -1.09
C ASP A 38 -3.48 -13.71 -1.80
N LEU A 39 -4.78 -14.01 -1.84
CA LEU A 39 -5.79 -13.18 -2.52
C LEU A 39 -6.62 -12.34 -1.53
N PRO A 40 -6.93 -11.07 -1.86
CA PRO A 40 -7.91 -10.30 -1.12
C PRO A 40 -9.29 -10.98 -1.10
N SER A 41 -10.06 -10.80 -0.03
CA SER A 41 -11.39 -11.43 0.13
C SER A 41 -12.35 -11.10 -1.02
N SER A 42 -12.22 -9.91 -1.62
CA SER A 42 -13.01 -9.47 -2.78
C SER A 42 -12.73 -10.28 -4.07
N MET A 43 -11.62 -11.03 -4.11
CA MET A 43 -11.22 -11.82 -5.27
C MET A 43 -11.35 -13.33 -5.06
N VAL A 44 -11.73 -13.77 -3.85
CA VAL A 44 -11.91 -15.20 -3.51
C VAL A 44 -12.97 -15.85 -4.41
N ALA A 45 -14.03 -15.12 -4.75
CA ALA A 45 -15.09 -15.61 -5.64
C ALA A 45 -14.60 -15.90 -7.08
N LEU A 46 -13.47 -15.30 -7.50
CA LEU A 46 -12.89 -15.52 -8.82
C LEU A 46 -12.10 -16.84 -8.90
N GLY A 47 -11.65 -17.37 -7.75
CA GLY A 47 -11.00 -18.68 -7.64
C GLY A 47 -9.83 -18.86 -8.61
N ASP A 48 -9.79 -20.01 -9.29
CA ASP A 48 -8.74 -20.34 -10.27
C ASP A 48 -8.88 -19.62 -11.60
N SER A 49 -9.92 -18.79 -11.76
CA SER A 49 -10.16 -17.99 -12.98
C SER A 49 -9.21 -16.79 -13.09
N ILE A 50 -8.45 -16.51 -12.03
CA ILE A 50 -7.44 -15.44 -11.98
C ILE A 50 -6.05 -15.99 -11.63
N ASN A 51 -5.04 -15.39 -12.21
CA ASN A 51 -3.65 -15.51 -11.80
C ASN A 51 -3.24 -14.22 -11.12
N ALA A 52 -2.77 -14.31 -9.87
CA ALA A 52 -2.30 -13.16 -9.12
C ALA A 52 -0.80 -13.27 -8.84
N HIS A 53 -0.14 -12.12 -8.88
CA HIS A 53 1.27 -11.96 -8.56
C HIS A 53 1.42 -10.80 -7.58
N ASN A 54 2.11 -11.05 -6.47
CA ASN A 54 2.46 -10.03 -5.51
C ASN A 54 3.92 -9.62 -5.69
N LEU A 55 4.13 -8.38 -6.14
CA LEU A 55 5.46 -7.81 -6.35
C LEU A 55 5.85 -6.84 -5.21
N ALA A 56 5.15 -6.89 -4.08
CA ALA A 56 5.52 -6.18 -2.85
C ALA A 56 6.92 -6.60 -2.39
N ALA A 57 7.67 -5.64 -1.87
CA ALA A 57 8.90 -5.91 -1.15
C ALA A 57 8.93 -5.13 0.15
N ALA A 58 9.51 -5.74 1.18
CA ALA A 58 9.50 -5.12 2.48
C ALA A 58 10.38 -3.87 2.51
N GLY A 59 9.84 -2.76 3.01
CA GLY A 59 10.55 -1.48 3.00
C GLY A 59 10.61 -0.77 1.65
N ALA A 60 9.95 -1.31 0.60
CA ALA A 60 9.93 -0.71 -0.73
C ALA A 60 9.38 0.72 -0.70
N THR A 61 10.04 1.60 -1.44
CA THR A 61 9.65 3.00 -1.60
C THR A 61 9.39 3.31 -3.07
N VAL A 62 8.98 4.54 -3.38
CA VAL A 62 8.72 4.95 -4.77
C VAL A 62 9.93 4.74 -5.71
N HIS A 63 11.17 4.68 -5.17
CA HIS A 63 12.38 4.39 -5.94
C HIS A 63 12.42 2.95 -6.48
N ASP A 64 11.77 2.00 -5.81
CA ASP A 64 11.71 0.60 -6.22
C ASP A 64 10.60 0.36 -7.26
N LEU A 65 9.60 1.25 -7.27
CA LEU A 65 8.38 1.07 -8.05
C LEU A 65 8.62 0.95 -9.57
N PRO A 66 9.54 1.69 -10.22
CA PRO A 66 9.84 1.46 -11.64
C PRO A 66 10.29 0.03 -11.95
N GLY A 67 11.10 -0.57 -11.06
CA GLY A 67 11.54 -1.96 -11.17
C GLY A 67 10.38 -2.95 -10.98
N GLN A 68 9.54 -2.72 -9.98
CA GLN A 68 8.32 -3.51 -9.76
C GLN A 68 7.35 -3.41 -10.94
N SER A 69 7.17 -2.23 -11.53
CA SER A 69 6.37 -2.03 -12.74
C SER A 69 6.95 -2.80 -13.94
N ALA A 70 8.26 -2.78 -14.13
CA ALA A 70 8.91 -3.56 -15.19
C ALA A 70 8.71 -5.07 -15.01
N ALA A 71 8.81 -5.58 -13.77
CA ALA A 71 8.50 -6.96 -13.45
C ALA A 71 7.02 -7.29 -13.75
N ALA A 72 6.09 -6.39 -13.38
CA ALA A 72 4.67 -6.55 -13.65
C ALA A 72 4.35 -6.69 -15.15
N VAL A 73 5.04 -5.93 -16.01
CA VAL A 73 4.90 -6.06 -17.48
C VAL A 73 5.16 -7.50 -17.95
N GLY A 74 6.16 -8.17 -17.37
CA GLY A 74 6.50 -9.57 -17.69
C GLY A 74 5.37 -10.57 -17.39
N HIS A 75 4.50 -10.26 -16.43
CA HIS A 75 3.35 -11.08 -16.08
C HIS A 75 2.12 -10.83 -16.98
N ARG A 76 2.12 -9.76 -17.79
CA ARG A 76 1.02 -9.36 -18.67
C ARG A 76 -0.36 -9.30 -17.95
N PRO A 77 -0.48 -8.62 -16.80
CA PRO A 77 -1.74 -8.53 -16.08
C PRO A 77 -2.76 -7.67 -16.82
N ASP A 78 -4.04 -7.97 -16.60
CA ASP A 78 -5.17 -7.13 -17.00
C ASP A 78 -5.43 -6.00 -15.99
N TYR A 79 -4.97 -6.19 -14.75
CA TYR A 79 -5.17 -5.28 -13.64
C TYR A 79 -3.93 -5.17 -12.76
N VAL A 80 -3.57 -3.95 -12.39
CA VAL A 80 -2.46 -3.63 -11.49
C VAL A 80 -2.96 -2.73 -10.37
N ALA A 81 -2.84 -3.15 -9.12
CA ALA A 81 -3.07 -2.28 -7.97
C ALA A 81 -1.74 -1.81 -7.38
N ILE A 82 -1.58 -0.50 -7.22
CA ILE A 82 -0.39 0.16 -6.67
C ILE A 82 -0.75 0.75 -5.31
N LEU A 83 -0.15 0.20 -4.25
CA LEU A 83 -0.07 0.79 -2.93
C LEU A 83 1.40 1.13 -2.70
N ILE A 84 1.77 2.40 -2.50
CA ILE A 84 3.17 2.83 -2.32
C ILE A 84 3.22 4.17 -1.57
N GLY A 85 4.29 4.43 -0.83
CA GLY A 85 4.55 5.75 -0.21
C GLY A 85 4.60 5.78 1.31
N GLY A 86 4.14 4.74 2.00
CA GLY A 86 4.28 4.62 3.46
C GLY A 86 5.75 4.69 3.89
N ASN A 87 6.63 3.91 3.25
CA ASN A 87 8.07 3.89 3.52
C ASN A 87 8.81 5.14 3.04
N ASP A 88 8.23 5.90 2.10
CA ASP A 88 8.77 7.19 1.67
C ASP A 88 8.67 8.24 2.78
N ALA A 89 7.59 8.19 3.58
CA ALA A 89 7.40 9.03 4.75
C ALA A 89 8.01 8.42 6.03
N CYS A 90 8.00 7.10 6.18
CA CYS A 90 8.53 6.41 7.36
C CYS A 90 10.04 6.24 7.29
N ARG A 91 10.74 7.22 7.86
CA ARG A 91 12.20 7.34 7.85
C ARG A 91 12.72 7.63 9.27
N PRO A 92 14.04 7.60 9.50
CA PRO A 92 14.61 8.00 10.80
C PRO A 92 14.24 9.42 11.24
N GLY A 93 13.90 10.31 10.30
CA GLY A 93 13.45 11.68 10.57
C GLY A 93 12.80 12.33 9.35
N ILE A 94 12.31 13.56 9.54
CA ILE A 94 11.56 14.33 8.52
C ILE A 94 12.43 14.66 7.30
N GLU A 95 13.70 14.98 7.52
CA GLU A 95 14.61 15.38 6.44
C GLU A 95 15.02 14.22 5.53
N GLN A 96 14.84 12.97 6.00
CA GLN A 96 15.14 11.77 5.21
C GLN A 96 13.93 11.27 4.41
N MET A 97 12.74 11.85 4.58
CA MET A 97 11.56 11.52 3.78
C MET A 97 11.80 11.84 2.31
N THR A 98 11.36 10.97 1.40
CA THR A 98 11.49 11.18 -0.05
C THR A 98 10.90 12.53 -0.44
N SER A 99 11.62 13.36 -1.20
CA SER A 99 11.12 14.67 -1.59
C SER A 99 9.87 14.53 -2.48
N THR A 100 9.00 15.55 -2.51
CA THR A 100 7.80 15.51 -3.38
C THR A 100 8.19 15.48 -4.86
N ALA A 101 9.28 16.16 -5.23
CA ALA A 101 9.80 16.15 -6.60
C ALA A 101 10.29 14.76 -7.01
N ASP A 102 11.09 14.09 -6.16
CA ASP A 102 11.58 12.73 -6.43
C ASP A 102 10.43 11.73 -6.46
N PHE A 103 9.49 11.84 -5.51
CA PHE A 103 8.31 10.98 -5.48
C PHE A 103 7.50 11.08 -6.76
N GLN A 104 7.24 12.31 -7.24
CA GLN A 104 6.54 12.54 -8.50
C GLN A 104 7.30 11.97 -9.70
N ALA A 105 8.62 12.19 -9.76
CA ALA A 105 9.44 11.71 -10.86
C ALA A 105 9.41 10.18 -10.97
N GLN A 106 9.64 9.48 -9.84
CA GLN A 106 9.69 8.03 -9.80
C GLN A 106 8.33 7.38 -10.02
N PHE A 107 7.28 7.92 -9.41
CA PHE A 107 5.93 7.42 -9.60
C PHE A 107 5.47 7.58 -11.07
N SER A 108 5.78 8.73 -11.68
CA SER A 108 5.47 8.97 -13.10
C SER A 108 6.26 8.05 -14.02
N ALA A 109 7.52 7.76 -13.70
CA ALA A 109 8.34 6.79 -14.45
C ALA A 109 7.74 5.37 -14.37
N ALA A 110 7.31 4.94 -13.18
CA ALA A 110 6.66 3.66 -12.98
C ALA A 110 5.34 3.53 -13.77
N LEU A 111 4.51 4.56 -13.75
CA LEU A 111 3.27 4.59 -14.54
C LEU A 111 3.54 4.59 -16.05
N LYS A 112 4.58 5.30 -16.52
CA LYS A 112 4.99 5.27 -17.92
C LYS A 112 5.40 3.87 -18.37
N THR A 113 6.15 3.14 -17.55
CA THR A 113 6.52 1.75 -17.80
C THR A 113 5.28 0.86 -17.98
N LEU A 114 4.30 0.97 -17.08
CA LEU A 114 3.03 0.23 -17.18
C LEU A 114 2.25 0.63 -18.44
N HIS A 115 2.15 1.92 -18.74
CA HIS A 115 1.42 2.40 -19.91
C HIS A 115 2.00 1.84 -21.22
N SER A 116 3.33 1.83 -21.35
CA SER A 116 4.01 1.31 -22.54
C SER A 116 3.96 -0.22 -22.64
N GLY A 117 4.14 -0.94 -21.54
CA GLY A 117 4.19 -2.40 -21.53
C GLY A 117 2.82 -3.08 -21.47
N LEU A 118 1.81 -2.40 -20.91
CA LEU A 118 0.48 -2.94 -20.63
C LEU A 118 -0.62 -1.94 -21.06
N PRO A 119 -0.71 -1.54 -22.35
CA PRO A 119 -1.59 -0.46 -22.80
C PRO A 119 -3.09 -0.74 -22.60
N LYS A 120 -3.47 -2.00 -22.37
CA LYS A 120 -4.84 -2.43 -22.10
C LYS A 120 -5.12 -2.64 -20.61
N ALA A 121 -4.10 -2.74 -19.76
CA ALA A 121 -4.30 -2.99 -18.34
C ALA A 121 -4.96 -1.80 -17.64
N ARG A 122 -5.74 -2.12 -16.62
CA ARG A 122 -6.33 -1.16 -15.68
C ARG A 122 -5.40 -0.99 -14.48
N VAL A 123 -5.19 0.24 -14.05
CA VAL A 123 -4.29 0.57 -12.94
C VAL A 123 -5.09 1.22 -11.81
N LEU A 124 -5.22 0.53 -10.68
CA LEU A 124 -5.68 1.14 -9.44
C LEU A 124 -4.48 1.77 -8.73
N VAL A 125 -4.60 3.06 -8.38
CA VAL A 125 -3.68 3.74 -7.47
C VAL A 125 -4.43 3.98 -6.18
N VAL A 126 -3.93 3.41 -5.09
CA VAL A 126 -4.53 3.54 -3.76
C VAL A 126 -3.81 4.67 -3.00
N SER A 127 -4.59 5.53 -2.38
CA SER A 127 -4.09 6.57 -1.48
C SER A 127 -3.31 5.94 -0.32
N ILE A 128 -2.22 6.59 0.10
CA ILE A 128 -1.48 6.20 1.30
C ILE A 128 -2.44 6.40 2.48
N PRO A 129 -2.71 5.35 3.29
CA PRO A 129 -3.55 5.48 4.49
C PRO A 129 -3.07 6.60 5.41
N ASP A 130 -3.94 7.16 6.23
CA ASP A 130 -3.50 8.12 7.25
C ASP A 130 -2.60 7.43 8.30
N VAL A 131 -1.29 7.43 8.05
CA VAL A 131 -0.32 6.79 8.95
C VAL A 131 -0.25 7.53 10.29
N TYR A 132 -0.61 8.82 10.36
CA TYR A 132 -0.66 9.54 11.64
C TYR A 132 -1.71 8.96 12.58
N ARG A 133 -2.80 8.39 12.05
CA ARG A 133 -3.82 7.69 12.84
C ARG A 133 -3.23 6.56 13.69
N VAL A 134 -2.15 5.89 13.23
CA VAL A 134 -1.43 4.89 14.03
C VAL A 134 -0.94 5.48 15.36
N TRP A 135 -0.34 6.68 15.31
CA TRP A 135 0.08 7.37 16.53
C TRP A 135 -1.15 7.71 17.40
N GLU A 136 -2.21 8.27 16.82
CA GLU A 136 -3.40 8.66 17.58
C GLU A 136 -3.99 7.52 18.39
N VAL A 137 -4.13 6.34 17.79
CA VAL A 137 -4.81 5.21 18.44
C VAL A 137 -3.91 4.38 19.36
N ALA A 138 -2.58 4.44 19.18
CA ALA A 138 -1.66 3.53 19.88
C ALA A 138 -0.67 4.22 20.84
N HIS A 139 -0.43 5.54 20.75
CA HIS A 139 0.66 6.20 21.49
C HIS A 139 0.59 6.07 23.02
N GLY A 140 -0.62 5.94 23.58
CA GLY A 140 -0.82 5.75 25.02
C GLY A 140 -0.53 4.32 25.53
N ARG A 141 -0.26 3.36 24.63
CA ARG A 141 -0.08 1.94 25.00
C ARG A 141 1.40 1.62 25.20
N ARG A 142 1.76 1.08 26.37
CA ARG A 142 3.15 0.65 26.66
C ARG A 142 3.71 -0.34 25.63
N PRO A 143 2.98 -1.40 25.21
CA PRO A 143 3.50 -2.30 24.18
C PRO A 143 3.80 -1.62 22.84
N ALA A 144 3.02 -0.60 22.45
CA ALA A 144 3.29 0.17 21.24
C ALA A 144 4.55 1.03 21.40
N GLN A 145 4.73 1.67 22.55
CA GLN A 145 5.92 2.46 22.87
C GLN A 145 7.20 1.59 22.83
N GLU A 146 7.14 0.39 23.39
CA GLU A 146 8.23 -0.58 23.38
C GLU A 146 8.56 -1.03 21.95
N ALA A 147 7.55 -1.43 21.16
CA ALA A 147 7.73 -1.82 19.77
C ALA A 147 8.36 -0.69 18.93
N TRP A 148 7.86 0.54 19.07
CA TRP A 148 8.35 1.68 18.30
C TRP A 148 9.74 2.15 18.73
N SER A 149 10.16 1.89 19.96
CA SER A 149 11.53 2.18 20.43
C SER A 149 12.62 1.44 19.63
N LEU A 150 12.24 0.38 18.90
CA LEU A 150 13.12 -0.38 18.01
C LEU A 150 13.36 0.29 16.65
N GLY A 151 12.84 1.51 16.43
CA GLY A 151 13.10 2.31 15.24
C GLY A 151 11.97 2.32 14.20
N VAL A 152 10.76 1.88 14.56
CA VAL A 152 9.60 1.92 13.66
C VAL A 152 9.25 3.38 13.34
N CYS A 153 9.22 3.75 12.05
CA CYS A 153 8.76 5.03 11.51
C CYS A 153 9.08 6.27 12.40
N GLN A 154 10.34 6.49 12.75
CA GLN A 154 10.72 7.52 13.74
C GLN A 154 10.35 8.96 13.33
N SER A 155 10.23 9.24 12.03
CA SER A 155 9.69 10.49 11.49
C SER A 155 8.29 10.81 12.06
N LEU A 156 7.50 9.80 12.42
CA LEU A 156 6.22 9.95 13.11
C LEU A 156 6.33 9.61 14.61
N LEU A 157 6.88 8.43 14.93
CA LEU A 157 6.64 7.72 16.19
C LEU A 157 7.68 7.99 17.29
N ALA A 158 8.76 8.73 17.00
CA ALA A 158 9.71 9.12 18.04
C ALA A 158 9.01 9.87 19.19
N ASN A 159 9.44 9.63 20.44
CA ASN A 159 8.84 10.24 21.64
C ASN A 159 7.29 10.16 21.64
N PRO A 160 6.71 8.95 21.59
CA PRO A 160 5.30 8.76 21.23
C PRO A 160 4.32 9.48 22.17
N THR A 161 4.64 9.64 23.45
CA THR A 161 3.78 10.34 24.42
C THR A 161 4.08 11.83 24.57
N SER A 162 5.13 12.32 23.90
CA SER A 162 5.54 13.72 24.02
C SER A 162 4.63 14.66 23.22
N MET A 163 4.18 15.72 23.91
CA MET A 163 3.43 16.84 23.36
C MET A 163 4.28 18.12 23.30
N ALA A 164 5.61 18.01 23.43
CA ALA A 164 6.49 19.15 23.23
C ALA A 164 6.31 19.74 21.82
N THR A 165 6.46 21.06 21.68
CA THR A 165 6.23 21.78 20.41
C THR A 165 6.98 21.15 19.23
N GLY A 166 8.21 20.67 19.46
CA GLY A 166 9.01 19.99 18.44
C GLY A 166 8.41 18.67 17.95
N ASP A 167 7.89 17.84 18.86
CA ASP A 167 7.27 16.55 18.50
C ASP A 167 5.94 16.75 17.79
N VAL A 168 5.12 17.70 18.23
CA VAL A 168 3.87 18.07 17.55
C VAL A 168 4.15 18.60 16.14
N ALA A 169 5.13 19.49 16.00
CA ALA A 169 5.54 20.03 14.70
C ALA A 169 6.08 18.93 13.77
N ARG A 170 6.86 17.97 14.30
CA ARG A 170 7.36 16.82 13.52
C ARG A 170 6.20 16.00 12.94
N ARG A 171 5.22 15.61 13.78
CA ARG A 171 4.07 14.82 13.30
C ARG A 171 3.19 15.58 12.31
N LYS A 172 3.07 16.90 12.48
CA LYS A 172 2.40 17.75 11.49
C LYS A 172 3.12 17.71 10.14
N LYS A 173 4.45 17.91 10.12
CA LYS A 173 5.25 17.83 8.88
C LYS A 173 5.15 16.46 8.21
N PHE A 174 5.10 15.38 9.01
CA PHE A 174 4.88 14.02 8.51
C PHE A 174 3.53 13.90 7.79
N ARG A 175 2.43 14.35 8.41
CA ARG A 175 1.10 14.38 7.78
C ARG A 175 1.09 15.19 6.50
N ASP A 176 1.63 16.42 6.53
CA ASP A 176 1.68 17.30 5.36
C ASP A 176 2.43 16.62 4.19
N ARG A 177 3.44 15.78 4.47
CA ARG A 177 4.16 15.00 3.45
C ARG A 177 3.30 13.89 2.84
N ILE A 178 2.56 13.15 3.66
CA ILE A 178 1.61 12.11 3.19
C ILE A 178 0.55 12.75 2.28
N ASP A 179 -0.05 13.87 2.69
CA ASP A 179 -1.04 14.60 1.90
C ASP A 179 -0.47 15.04 0.55
N ALA A 180 0.79 15.49 0.53
CA ALA A 180 1.48 15.89 -0.68
C ALA A 180 1.72 14.70 -1.62
N PHE A 181 2.12 13.54 -1.10
CA PHE A 181 2.25 12.32 -1.89
C PHE A 181 0.91 11.86 -2.46
N ASN A 182 -0.17 11.87 -1.67
CA ASN A 182 -1.51 11.51 -2.15
C ASN A 182 -2.00 12.44 -3.28
N LYS A 183 -1.71 13.74 -3.22
CA LYS A 183 -1.98 14.67 -4.33
C LYS A 183 -1.20 14.29 -5.60
N ILE A 184 0.05 13.88 -5.46
CA ILE A 184 0.88 13.42 -6.59
C ILE A 184 0.31 12.14 -7.19
N LEU A 185 -0.05 11.15 -6.35
CA LEU A 185 -0.68 9.90 -6.77
C LEU A 185 -1.95 10.16 -7.59
N ALA A 186 -2.85 11.00 -7.06
CA ALA A 186 -4.08 11.40 -7.74
C ALA A 186 -3.82 12.08 -9.08
N SER A 187 -2.91 13.07 -9.11
CA SER A 187 -2.59 13.82 -10.32
C SER A 187 -1.96 12.93 -11.39
N ALA A 188 -1.01 12.07 -11.02
CA ALA A 188 -0.33 11.19 -11.96
C ALA A 188 -1.28 10.12 -12.53
N CYS A 189 -2.18 9.58 -11.70
CA CYS A 189 -3.23 8.68 -12.16
C CYS A 189 -4.19 9.38 -13.14
N LYS A 190 -4.60 10.62 -12.85
CA LYS A 190 -5.39 11.42 -13.80
C LYS A 190 -4.66 11.62 -15.13
N SER A 191 -3.37 11.93 -15.11
CA SER A 191 -2.55 12.08 -16.32
C SER A 191 -2.35 10.78 -17.10
N TYR A 192 -2.42 9.61 -16.45
CA TYR A 192 -2.37 8.31 -17.12
C TYR A 192 -3.59 8.08 -18.03
N GLY A 193 -4.73 8.71 -17.72
CA GLY A 193 -5.96 8.65 -18.52
C GLY A 193 -6.95 7.59 -18.02
N PRO A 194 -7.96 7.23 -18.83
CA PRO A 194 -9.20 6.56 -18.37
C PRO A 194 -8.99 5.12 -17.88
N ARG A 195 -7.79 4.56 -18.03
CA ARG A 195 -7.45 3.23 -17.51
C ARG A 195 -6.83 3.27 -16.11
N CYS A 196 -6.53 4.45 -15.57
CA CYS A 196 -6.11 4.59 -14.19
C CYS A 196 -7.27 5.09 -13.33
N ARG A 197 -7.45 4.48 -12.17
CA ARG A 197 -8.40 4.91 -11.14
C ARG A 197 -7.63 5.19 -9.86
N TYR A 198 -7.76 6.40 -9.35
CA TYR A 198 -7.38 6.72 -7.98
C TYR A 198 -8.54 6.35 -7.05
N ASP A 199 -8.26 5.83 -5.86
CA ASP A 199 -9.29 5.49 -4.87
C ASP A 199 -10.00 6.72 -4.25
N ASN A 200 -9.70 7.92 -4.74
CA ASN A 200 -10.23 9.20 -4.27
C ASN A 200 -10.00 9.46 -2.78
N GLY A 201 -8.94 8.88 -2.20
CA GLY A 201 -8.65 9.04 -0.78
C GLY A 201 -9.38 8.06 0.12
N ALA A 202 -10.14 7.09 -0.42
CA ALA A 202 -10.91 6.15 0.40
C ALA A 202 -10.07 5.42 1.46
N ALA A 203 -8.85 5.00 1.12
CA ALA A 203 -7.94 4.39 2.09
C ALA A 203 -7.34 5.40 3.08
N HIS A 204 -7.06 6.63 2.63
CA HIS A 204 -6.55 7.72 3.46
C HIS A 204 -7.58 8.23 4.50
N ASP A 205 -8.82 8.40 4.07
CA ASP A 205 -9.92 8.96 4.88
C ASP A 205 -10.51 7.93 5.87
N PHE A 206 -10.12 6.66 5.75
CA PHE A 206 -10.64 5.62 6.62
C PHE A 206 -10.07 5.73 8.04
N SER A 207 -10.92 6.14 8.98
CA SER A 207 -10.58 6.24 10.39
C SER A 207 -10.59 4.85 11.07
N PHE A 208 -9.48 4.14 10.95
CA PHE A 208 -9.31 2.84 11.60
C PHE A 208 -9.09 2.95 13.12
N SER A 209 -9.36 1.84 13.80
CA SER A 209 -9.09 1.60 15.22
C SER A 209 -8.02 0.50 15.41
N LEU A 210 -7.58 0.32 16.66
CA LEU A 210 -6.51 -0.62 17.02
C LEU A 210 -6.78 -2.08 16.59
N ASP A 211 -8.04 -2.50 16.44
CA ASP A 211 -8.42 -3.83 15.97
C ASP A 211 -8.02 -4.10 14.52
N LYS A 212 -7.62 -3.07 13.77
CA LYS A 212 -7.08 -3.19 12.40
C LYS A 212 -5.55 -3.19 12.34
N ILE A 213 -4.87 -3.07 13.49
CA ILE A 213 -3.40 -2.99 13.57
C ILE A 213 -2.83 -4.30 14.12
N ASN A 214 -1.64 -4.67 13.64
CA ASN A 214 -0.87 -5.79 14.16
C ASN A 214 -0.46 -5.51 15.63
N ALA A 215 -0.78 -6.46 16.52
CA ALA A 215 -0.52 -6.31 17.95
C ALA A 215 0.96 -6.50 18.36
N LEU A 216 1.84 -6.88 17.43
CA LEU A 216 3.28 -7.03 17.67
C LEU A 216 4.04 -5.73 17.39
N ASP A 217 3.79 -5.10 16.24
CA ASP A 217 4.52 -3.89 15.84
C ASP A 217 3.75 -2.59 16.10
N PHE A 218 2.43 -2.67 16.36
CA PHE A 218 1.55 -1.53 16.52
C PHE A 218 1.65 -0.52 15.36
N PHE A 219 1.86 -1.02 14.15
CA PHE A 219 2.11 -0.18 12.99
C PHE A 219 1.44 -0.72 11.72
N HIS A 220 1.74 -1.95 11.33
CA HIS A 220 1.18 -2.51 10.09
C HIS A 220 -0.28 -2.94 10.27
N PRO A 221 -1.09 -2.89 9.20
CA PRO A 221 -2.42 -3.46 9.25
C PRO A 221 -2.35 -4.98 9.47
N ASN A 222 -3.20 -5.49 10.37
CA ASN A 222 -3.39 -6.93 10.52
C ASN A 222 -4.28 -7.48 9.38
N ALA A 223 -4.63 -8.77 9.43
CA ALA A 223 -5.48 -9.39 8.40
C ALA A 223 -6.82 -8.67 8.21
N ASP A 224 -7.47 -8.25 9.30
CA ASP A 224 -8.73 -7.50 9.22
C ASP A 224 -8.53 -6.11 8.63
N GLY A 225 -7.43 -5.43 8.97
CA GLY A 225 -7.05 -4.15 8.37
C GLY A 225 -6.78 -4.25 6.87
N GLN A 226 -6.10 -5.32 6.43
CA GLN A 226 -5.85 -5.58 5.02
C GLN A 226 -7.13 -5.91 4.26
N ASN A 227 -8.03 -6.69 4.86
CA ASN A 227 -9.35 -6.99 4.30
C ASN A 227 -10.20 -5.71 4.15
N GLU A 228 -10.12 -4.79 5.12
CA GLU A 228 -10.84 -3.53 5.06
C GLU A 228 -10.29 -2.62 3.95
N LEU A 229 -8.98 -2.51 3.82
CA LEU A 229 -8.34 -1.80 2.70
C LEU A 229 -8.76 -2.37 1.34
N ALA A 230 -8.85 -3.69 1.22
CA ALA A 230 -9.32 -4.34 -0.01
C ALA A 230 -10.77 -3.97 -0.36
N LYS A 231 -11.67 -3.93 0.63
CA LYS A 231 -13.08 -3.53 0.43
C LYS A 231 -13.21 -2.06 0.02
N LEU A 232 -12.49 -1.17 0.71
CA LEU A 232 -12.52 0.28 0.42
C LEU A 232 -12.04 0.59 -0.99
N THR A 233 -11.00 -0.10 -1.44
CA THR A 233 -10.34 0.17 -2.71
C THR A 233 -10.91 -0.64 -3.88
N TYR A 234 -11.66 -1.70 -3.60
CA TYR A 234 -12.34 -2.52 -4.59
C TYR A 234 -13.79 -2.83 -4.15
N PRO A 235 -14.68 -1.82 -4.13
CA PRO A 235 -16.08 -2.01 -3.78
C PRO A 235 -16.83 -2.74 -4.91
N ASP A 236 -18.04 -3.23 -4.62
CA ASP A 236 -18.85 -4.01 -5.57
C ASP A 236 -19.14 -3.27 -6.88
N THR A 237 -19.18 -1.94 -6.85
CA THR A 237 -19.37 -1.10 -8.04
C THR A 237 -18.40 0.07 -8.05
N PHE A 238 -17.74 0.28 -9.19
CA PHE A 238 -16.89 1.44 -9.44
C PHE A 238 -16.72 1.68 -10.94
N THR A 239 -16.40 2.91 -11.30
CA THR A 239 -16.10 3.31 -12.68
C THR A 239 -14.59 3.46 -12.90
N TRP A 240 -14.17 3.32 -14.15
CA TRP A 240 -12.81 3.62 -14.61
C TRP A 240 -12.85 4.91 -15.41
N GLY A 241 -12.02 5.89 -15.05
CA GLY A 241 -12.03 7.22 -15.65
C GLY A 241 -13.02 8.13 -14.98
#